data_AF-A0A8H8NE29-F1
#
_entry.id   AF-A0A8H8NE29-F1
#
_cell.length_a   1.000
_cell.length_b   1.000
_cell.length_c   1.000
_cell.angle_alpha   90.00
_cell.angle_beta   90.00
_cell.angle_gamma   90.00
#
_symmetry.space_group_name_H-M   'P 1'
#
loop_
_entity.id
_entity.type
_entity.pdbx_description
1 polymer ?
#
loop_
_entity_poly.entity_id
_entity_poly.type
_entity_poly.pdbx_seq_one_letter_code
_entity_poly.pdbx_strand_id
1 'polypeptide(L)'
;MADIVIRRQSTRDVESGGEKFVEEESKPLKSERDMQAVTVEGFNTLGVVSTFIAGVEASCLGLTSNTDGHNLNTIEAINALLLIGIFLSTFGAITSLFAGRWFNLLQGPEVELLDHQWSCARPSPAGKSLIPEDNENLSKVFRYTPEGFFPSEHIRRMVNQCNNHKRNLILARAIFLPLQLIILGFFSFIAGMVVYVWEYRPIGTAIACTFVTFVGLSIIAALHVDFETMGALNKMSFQRPRI
;
A
#
# COMPACT_ATOMS: atom_id res chain seq x y z
N MET A 1 38.31 -21.66 -16.61
CA MET A 1 37.97 -22.83 -15.78
C MET A 1 36.49 -22.70 -15.46
N ALA A 2 35.69 -23.68 -15.92
CA ALA A 2 34.22 -23.76 -15.93
C ALA A 2 33.45 -22.90 -16.98
N ASP A 3 33.53 -23.36 -18.23
CA ASP A 3 32.49 -23.22 -19.26
C ASP A 3 31.23 -23.99 -18.83
N ILE A 4 30.05 -23.38 -18.91
CA ILE A 4 28.77 -24.10 -18.81
C ILE A 4 28.03 -23.99 -20.13
N VAL A 5 27.82 -25.19 -20.66
CA VAL A 5 27.39 -25.58 -21.98
C VAL A 5 25.86 -25.51 -22.13
N ILE A 6 25.46 -25.09 -23.33
CA ILE A 6 24.13 -25.04 -23.94
C ILE A 6 23.37 -26.38 -23.84
N ARG A 7 22.06 -26.34 -23.57
CA ARG A 7 21.13 -27.38 -24.05
C ARG A 7 19.80 -26.81 -24.55
N ARG A 8 19.71 -26.66 -25.88
CA ARG A 8 18.47 -26.59 -26.67
C ARG A 8 17.81 -27.99 -26.72
N GLN A 9 16.50 -28.05 -26.49
CA GLN A 9 15.57 -29.06 -27.04
C GLN A 9 14.34 -28.23 -27.47
N SER A 10 14.09 -27.96 -28.76
CA SER A 10 13.71 -28.86 -29.86
C SER A 10 12.43 -29.67 -29.60
N THR A 11 11.31 -29.07 -30.03
CA THR A 11 10.23 -29.67 -30.82
C THR A 11 9.62 -30.97 -30.31
N ARG A 12 8.38 -30.86 -29.81
CA ARG A 12 7.39 -31.91 -29.99
C ARG A 12 6.02 -31.28 -30.25
N ASP A 13 5.72 -31.14 -31.54
CA ASP A 13 4.39 -30.88 -32.06
C ASP A 13 3.52 -32.11 -31.78
N VAL A 14 2.46 -31.94 -31.00
CA VAL A 14 1.34 -32.89 -30.93
C VAL A 14 0.07 -32.06 -31.04
N GLU A 15 -0.38 -31.95 -32.29
CA GLU A 15 -1.71 -31.51 -32.68
C GLU A 15 -2.64 -32.72 -32.53
N SER A 16 -3.62 -32.65 -31.62
CA SER A 16 -4.78 -33.54 -31.64
C SER A 16 -5.97 -32.81 -31.02
N GLY A 17 -6.92 -32.45 -31.89
CA GLY A 17 -8.11 -31.72 -31.53
C GLY A 17 -9.12 -32.52 -30.71
N GLY A 18 -10.03 -31.77 -30.10
CA GLY A 18 -11.20 -32.27 -29.40
C GLY A 18 -11.63 -31.28 -28.33
N GLU A 19 -12.86 -30.78 -28.45
CA GLU A 19 -13.56 -29.94 -27.47
C GLU A 19 -13.15 -28.46 -27.42
N LYS A 20 -13.73 -27.69 -28.36
CA LYS A 20 -14.10 -26.30 -28.10
C LYS A 20 -15.23 -26.31 -27.06
N PHE A 21 -14.86 -26.55 -25.80
CA PHE A 21 -15.67 -26.11 -24.68
C PHE A 21 -15.61 -24.58 -24.69
N VAL A 22 -16.78 -23.96 -24.72
CA VAL A 22 -16.93 -22.51 -24.68
C VAL A 22 -16.36 -22.05 -23.33
N GLU A 23 -15.11 -21.58 -23.36
CA GLU A 23 -14.44 -20.88 -22.26
C GLU A 23 -15.09 -19.50 -22.14
N GLU A 24 -16.33 -19.51 -21.66
CA GLU A 24 -17.12 -18.34 -21.34
C GLU A 24 -16.49 -17.66 -20.11
N GLU A 25 -15.63 -16.70 -20.41
CA GLU A 25 -15.53 -15.44 -19.67
C GLU A 25 -15.26 -15.53 -18.15
N SER A 26 -14.14 -16.14 -17.74
CA SER A 26 -13.55 -15.91 -16.40
C SER A 26 -12.57 -14.71 -16.38
N LYS A 27 -12.85 -13.68 -17.19
CA LYS A 27 -12.03 -12.45 -17.29
C LYS A 27 -11.88 -11.62 -16.01
N PRO A 28 -12.78 -11.62 -15.00
CA PRO A 28 -12.57 -10.79 -13.81
C PRO A 28 -11.46 -11.30 -12.86
N LEU A 29 -11.21 -12.61 -12.82
CA LEU A 29 -10.27 -13.23 -11.86
C LEU A 29 -8.78 -12.99 -12.17
N LYS A 30 -8.46 -12.50 -13.36
CA LYS A 30 -7.07 -12.18 -13.74
C LYS A 30 -6.66 -10.79 -13.22
N SER A 31 -7.55 -9.80 -13.34
CA SER A 31 -7.27 -8.42 -12.94
C SER A 31 -7.06 -8.26 -11.43
N GLU A 32 -7.75 -9.05 -10.60
CA GLU A 32 -7.66 -8.96 -9.14
C GLU A 32 -6.33 -9.52 -8.61
N ARG A 33 -5.88 -10.64 -9.18
CA ARG A 33 -4.57 -11.23 -8.87
C ARG A 33 -3.42 -10.28 -9.24
N ASP A 34 -3.56 -9.55 -10.34
CA ASP A 34 -2.59 -8.55 -10.76
C ASP A 34 -2.50 -7.39 -9.72
N MET A 35 -3.63 -6.94 -9.17
CA MET A 35 -3.64 -5.89 -8.13
C MET A 35 -3.02 -6.35 -6.80
N GLN A 36 -3.27 -7.59 -6.39
CA GLN A 36 -2.65 -8.17 -5.18
C GLN A 36 -1.13 -8.28 -5.35
N ALA A 37 -0.67 -8.75 -6.52
CA ALA A 37 0.76 -8.86 -6.82
C ALA A 37 1.46 -7.50 -6.73
N VAL A 38 0.88 -6.44 -7.32
CA VAL A 38 1.42 -5.08 -7.24
C VAL A 38 1.49 -4.58 -5.80
N THR A 39 0.47 -4.87 -4.99
CA THR A 39 0.44 -4.45 -3.58
C THR A 39 1.52 -5.15 -2.75
N VAL A 40 1.70 -6.47 -2.92
CA VAL A 40 2.74 -7.25 -2.24
C VAL A 40 4.13 -6.75 -2.64
N GLU A 41 4.35 -6.52 -3.93
CA GLU A 41 5.62 -6.01 -4.44
C GLU A 41 5.92 -4.60 -3.90
N GLY A 42 4.89 -3.76 -3.77
CA GLY A 42 4.98 -2.45 -3.12
C GLY A 42 5.45 -2.54 -1.67
N PHE A 43 4.84 -3.40 -0.85
CA PHE A 43 5.27 -3.60 0.54
C PHE A 43 6.68 -4.19 0.66
N ASN A 44 7.06 -5.11 -0.23
CA ASN A 44 8.42 -5.65 -0.23
C ASN A 44 9.44 -4.56 -0.55
N THR A 45 9.16 -3.75 -1.58
CA THR A 45 10.01 -2.61 -1.98
C THR A 45 10.11 -1.57 -0.86
N LEU A 46 8.99 -1.24 -0.20
CA LEU A 46 8.97 -0.33 0.96
C LEU A 46 9.84 -0.85 2.11
N GLY A 47 9.82 -2.16 2.38
CA GLY A 47 10.68 -2.78 3.40
C GLY A 47 12.18 -2.63 3.09
N VAL A 48 12.56 -2.85 1.83
CA VAL A 48 13.95 -2.67 1.36
C VAL A 48 14.39 -1.21 1.47
N VAL A 49 13.56 -0.28 0.98
CA VAL A 49 13.84 1.17 1.05
C VAL A 49 13.98 1.62 2.51
N SER A 50 13.08 1.18 3.39
CA SER A 50 13.13 1.52 4.81
C SER A 50 14.39 0.99 5.51
N THR A 51 14.85 -0.21 5.14
CA THR A 51 16.09 -0.79 5.67
C THR A 51 17.31 0.01 5.21
N PHE A 52 17.31 0.46 3.95
CA PHE A 52 18.36 1.34 3.44
C PHE A 52 18.40 2.68 4.19
N ILE A 53 17.23 3.30 4.41
CA ILE A 53 17.11 4.54 5.20
C ILE A 53 17.67 4.32 6.61
N ALA A 54 17.25 3.27 7.31
CA ALA A 54 17.77 2.94 8.64
C ALA A 54 19.30 2.78 8.65
N GLY A 55 19.90 2.22 7.59
CA GLY A 55 21.35 2.11 7.44
C GLY A 55 22.05 3.48 7.29
N VAL A 56 21.45 4.39 6.52
CA VAL A 56 21.93 5.77 6.40
C VAL A 56 21.80 6.50 7.74
N GLU A 57 20.67 6.37 8.42
CA GLU A 57 20.42 6.94 9.74
C GLU A 57 21.45 6.45 10.78
N ALA A 58 21.74 5.15 10.80
CA ALA A 58 22.75 4.56 11.68
C ALA A 58 24.17 5.07 11.37
N SER A 59 24.48 5.25 10.09
CA SER A 59 25.78 5.83 9.67
C SER A 59 25.91 7.28 10.14
N CYS A 60 24.83 8.07 10.06
CA CYS A 60 24.79 9.43 10.57
C CYS A 60 24.96 9.50 12.09
N LEU A 61 24.31 8.60 12.85
CA LEU A 61 24.47 8.51 14.30
C LEU A 61 25.93 8.25 14.72
N GLY A 62 26.66 7.44 13.93
CA GLY A 62 28.09 7.23 14.12
C GLY A 62 28.91 8.52 14.00
N LEU A 63 28.51 9.45 13.12
CA LEU A 63 29.17 10.74 12.95
C LEU A 63 28.83 11.71 14.08
N THR A 64 27.57 11.74 14.54
CA THR A 64 27.13 12.66 15.60
C THR A 64 27.64 12.26 16.98
N SER A 65 27.85 10.97 17.23
CA SER A 65 28.32 10.46 18.53
C SER A 65 29.78 10.80 18.87
N ASN A 66 30.63 11.05 17.88
CA ASN A 66 32.05 11.34 18.08
C ASN A 66 32.37 12.85 18.19
N THR A 67 31.35 13.68 18.43
CA THR A 67 31.52 15.13 18.46
C THR A 67 31.63 15.63 19.90
N ASP A 68 32.84 15.98 20.32
CA ASP A 68 33.11 16.59 21.62
C ASP A 68 32.81 18.10 21.56
N GLY A 69 31.55 18.48 21.82
CA GLY A 69 31.02 19.82 21.52
C GLY A 69 30.26 20.51 22.66
N HIS A 70 30.33 21.85 22.65
CA HIS A 70 29.93 22.83 23.69
C HIS A 70 28.44 22.81 24.14
N ASN A 71 27.58 21.95 23.57
CA ASN A 71 26.15 21.85 23.90
C ASN A 71 25.73 20.38 24.07
N LEU A 72 26.13 19.76 25.19
CA LEU A 72 25.83 18.35 25.49
C LEU A 72 24.33 18.03 25.33
N ASN A 73 23.46 18.90 25.83
CA ASN A 73 22.01 18.69 25.79
C ASN A 73 21.47 18.64 24.34
N THR A 74 22.01 19.45 23.44
CA THR A 74 21.56 19.48 22.03
C THR A 74 22.04 18.23 21.29
N ILE A 75 23.27 17.78 21.54
CA ILE A 75 23.82 16.54 20.97
C ILE A 75 23.02 15.34 21.45
N GLU A 76 22.71 15.28 22.73
CA GLU A 76 21.88 14.21 23.31
C GLU A 76 20.50 14.17 22.67
N ALA A 77 19.87 15.34 22.49
CA ALA A 77 18.58 15.44 21.80
C ALA A 77 18.66 14.98 20.33
N ILE A 78 19.71 15.38 19.59
CA ILE A 78 19.93 14.92 18.20
C ILE A 78 20.10 13.41 18.16
N ASN A 79 20.94 12.85 19.04
CA ASN A 79 21.17 11.41 19.10
C ASN A 79 19.89 10.65 19.44
N ALA A 80 19.10 11.13 20.40
CA ALA A 80 17.80 10.54 20.74
C ALA A 80 16.83 10.59 19.55
N LEU A 81 16.77 11.70 18.83
CA LEU A 81 15.88 11.88 17.68
C LEU A 81 16.28 11.00 16.49
N LEU A 82 17.58 10.85 16.23
CA LEU A 82 18.13 9.92 15.24
C LEU A 82 17.84 8.47 15.62
N LEU A 83 18.00 8.11 16.89
CA LEU A 83 17.74 6.77 17.42
C LEU A 83 16.24 6.42 17.29
N ILE A 84 15.35 7.36 17.59
CA ILE A 84 13.90 7.21 17.35
C ILE A 84 13.62 6.99 15.85
N GLY A 85 14.29 7.74 14.97
CA GLY A 85 14.22 7.55 13.52
C GLY A 85 14.57 6.11 13.10
N ILE A 86 15.74 5.62 13.56
CA ILE A 86 16.21 4.26 13.28
C ILE A 86 15.21 3.21 13.76
N PHE A 87 14.66 3.36 14.96
CA PHE A 87 13.64 2.44 15.47
C PHE A 87 12.38 2.48 14.60
N LEU A 88 11.87 3.66 14.26
CA LEU A 88 10.69 3.78 13.40
C LEU A 88 10.92 3.17 12.00
N SER A 89 12.09 3.41 11.41
CA SER A 89 12.48 2.86 10.10
C SER A 89 12.65 1.34 10.14
N THR A 90 13.23 0.78 11.20
CA THR A 90 13.37 -0.68 11.36
C THR A 90 12.02 -1.35 11.63
N PHE A 91 11.19 -0.78 12.51
CA PHE A 91 9.82 -1.28 12.74
C PHE A 91 8.96 -1.16 11.48
N GLY A 92 9.10 -0.06 10.73
CA GLY A 92 8.45 0.13 9.44
C GLY A 92 8.84 -0.95 8.44
N ALA A 93 10.15 -1.27 8.33
CA ALA A 93 10.65 -2.34 7.47
C ALA A 93 10.08 -3.71 7.86
N ILE A 94 10.13 -4.07 9.14
CA ILE A 94 9.61 -5.35 9.66
C ILE A 94 8.10 -5.45 9.39
N THR A 95 7.35 -4.39 9.68
CA THR A 95 5.90 -4.36 9.50
C THR A 95 5.53 -4.44 8.01
N SER A 96 6.31 -3.81 7.13
CA SER A 96 6.12 -3.89 5.67
C SER A 96 6.35 -5.31 5.14
N LEU A 97 7.43 -5.98 5.57
CA LEU A 97 7.69 -7.37 5.21
C LEU A 97 6.63 -8.33 5.77
N PHE A 98 6.19 -8.08 7.01
CA PHE A 98 5.11 -8.85 7.62
C PHE A 98 3.79 -8.67 6.88
N ALA A 99 3.45 -7.44 6.48
CA ALA A 99 2.29 -7.14 5.66
C ALA A 99 2.36 -7.85 4.30
N GLY A 100 3.49 -7.76 3.59
CA GLY A 100 3.69 -8.48 2.32
C GLY A 100 3.53 -10.00 2.47
N ARG A 101 4.06 -10.57 3.55
CA ARG A 101 3.90 -12.00 3.87
C ARG A 101 2.46 -12.36 4.22
N TRP A 102 1.77 -11.51 4.97
CA TRP A 102 0.35 -11.68 5.30
C TRP A 102 -0.52 -11.67 4.04
N PHE A 103 -0.27 -10.72 3.12
CA PHE A 103 -0.96 -10.66 1.84
C PHE A 103 -0.68 -11.85 0.93
N ASN A 104 0.51 -12.45 0.99
CA ASN A 104 0.80 -13.70 0.28
C ASN A 104 0.08 -14.92 0.88
N LEU A 105 -0.29 -14.87 2.16
CA LEU A 105 -0.99 -15.95 2.85
C LEU A 105 -2.49 -15.96 2.54
N LEU A 106 -3.06 -14.78 2.25
CA LEU A 106 -4.44 -14.64 1.80
C LEU A 106 -4.58 -15.23 0.38
N GLN A 107 -5.14 -16.45 0.29
CA GLN A 107 -5.33 -17.16 -0.98
C GLN A 107 -6.81 -17.29 -1.36
N GLY A 108 -7.10 -17.13 -2.66
CA GLY A 108 -8.36 -17.47 -3.31
C GLY A 108 -9.58 -16.72 -2.73
N PRO A 109 -10.51 -17.41 -2.04
CA PRO A 109 -11.78 -16.83 -1.59
C PRO A 109 -11.65 -15.74 -0.53
N GLU A 110 -10.53 -15.69 0.21
CA GLU A 110 -10.31 -14.68 1.25
C GLU A 110 -10.02 -13.29 0.68
N VAL A 111 -9.42 -13.24 -0.51
CA VAL A 111 -9.10 -11.99 -1.23
C VAL A 111 -10.38 -11.35 -1.73
N GLU A 112 -11.27 -12.14 -2.33
CA GLU A 112 -12.58 -11.70 -2.82
C GLU A 112 -13.45 -11.16 -1.66
N LEU A 113 -13.35 -11.79 -0.49
CA LEU A 113 -14.02 -11.32 0.73
C LEU A 113 -13.45 -9.99 1.23
N LEU A 114 -12.13 -9.79 1.13
CA LEU A 114 -11.47 -8.52 1.47
C LEU A 114 -11.87 -7.40 0.50
N ASP A 115 -11.89 -7.67 -0.80
CA ASP A 115 -12.27 -6.67 -1.81
C ASP A 115 -13.74 -6.25 -1.64
N HIS A 116 -14.62 -7.22 -1.34
CA HIS A 116 -16.01 -6.92 -0.98
C HIS A 116 -16.09 -6.04 0.28
N GLN A 117 -15.31 -6.34 1.32
CA GLN A 117 -15.28 -5.52 2.55
C GLN A 117 -14.75 -4.11 2.32
N TRP A 118 -13.73 -3.94 1.48
CA TRP A 118 -13.21 -2.63 1.10
C TRP A 118 -14.21 -1.85 0.25
N SER A 119 -14.96 -2.54 -0.59
CA SER A 119 -16.06 -1.94 -1.36
C SER A 119 -17.21 -1.49 -0.44
N CYS A 120 -17.57 -2.24 0.61
CA CYS A 120 -18.50 -1.77 1.66
C CYS A 120 -17.95 -0.56 2.44
N ALA A 121 -16.66 -0.55 2.76
CA ALA A 121 -16.05 0.45 3.64
C ALA A 121 -15.78 1.79 2.96
N ARG A 122 -15.73 1.80 1.63
CA ARG A 122 -15.51 3.02 0.84
C ARG A 122 -16.69 3.97 1.10
N PRO A 123 -16.45 5.19 1.63
CA PRO A 123 -17.54 6.13 1.87
C PRO A 123 -18.23 6.39 0.54
N SER A 124 -19.46 5.90 0.41
CA SER A 124 -20.28 6.20 -0.75
C SER A 124 -20.43 7.73 -0.80
N PRO A 125 -20.06 8.39 -1.92
CA PRO A 125 -20.18 9.84 -2.01
C PRO A 125 -21.62 10.21 -1.66
N ALA A 126 -21.76 10.95 -0.57
CA ALA A 126 -23.02 11.26 0.05
C ALA A 126 -24.04 11.78 -0.98
N GLY A 127 -25.24 11.19 -0.99
CA GLY A 127 -26.41 11.82 -1.59
C GLY A 127 -27.30 10.94 -2.47
N LYS A 128 -26.89 9.72 -2.83
CA LYS A 128 -27.79 8.78 -3.51
C LYS A 128 -27.82 7.48 -2.72
N SER A 129 -28.67 7.47 -1.69
CA SER A 129 -29.29 6.24 -1.23
C SER A 129 -30.00 5.61 -2.44
N LEU A 130 -29.29 4.76 -3.16
CA LEU A 130 -29.85 3.80 -4.11
C LEU A 130 -30.38 2.60 -3.31
N ILE A 131 -31.03 2.85 -2.19
CA ILE A 131 -32.12 1.99 -1.76
C ILE A 131 -33.28 2.49 -2.63
N PRO A 132 -33.66 1.79 -3.72
CA PRO A 132 -34.96 2.04 -4.30
C PRO A 132 -35.93 1.70 -3.18
N GLU A 133 -36.62 2.69 -2.64
CA GLU A 133 -37.72 2.49 -1.69
C GLU A 133 -38.89 1.70 -2.35
N ASP A 134 -38.78 1.42 -3.65
CA ASP A 134 -39.67 0.56 -4.41
C ASP A 134 -39.19 -0.91 -4.40
N ASN A 135 -39.65 -1.65 -3.39
CA ASN A 135 -39.46 -3.09 -3.22
C ASN A 135 -39.97 -3.97 -4.40
N GLU A 136 -40.64 -3.41 -5.42
CA GLU A 136 -41.22 -4.20 -6.51
C GLU A 136 -40.21 -4.64 -7.58
N ASN A 137 -39.17 -3.85 -7.87
CA ASN A 137 -38.29 -4.13 -9.01
C ASN A 137 -37.10 -5.07 -8.68
N LEU A 138 -36.74 -5.21 -7.42
CA LEU A 138 -35.71 -6.18 -6.99
C LEU A 138 -36.15 -7.63 -7.25
N SER A 139 -37.47 -7.89 -7.20
CA SER A 139 -38.06 -9.19 -7.51
C SER A 139 -37.95 -9.58 -8.99
N LYS A 140 -37.85 -8.60 -9.90
CA LYS A 140 -37.72 -8.84 -11.35
C LYS A 140 -36.27 -9.09 -11.76
N VAL A 141 -35.30 -8.42 -11.12
CA VAL A 141 -33.88 -8.66 -11.37
C VAL A 141 -33.46 -10.05 -10.88
N PHE A 142 -34.10 -10.57 -9.83
CA PHE A 142 -33.85 -11.92 -9.31
C PHE A 142 -34.48 -13.07 -10.14
N ARG A 143 -35.26 -12.77 -11.19
CA ARG A 143 -35.91 -13.81 -12.02
C ARG A 143 -35.06 -14.38 -13.15
N TYR A 144 -33.85 -13.88 -13.35
CA TYR A 144 -32.96 -14.35 -14.43
C TYR A 144 -31.78 -15.20 -13.95
N THR A 145 -31.70 -15.55 -12.67
CA THR A 145 -30.76 -16.58 -12.22
C THR A 145 -31.34 -17.97 -12.50
N PRO A 146 -30.69 -18.80 -13.34
CA PRO A 146 -31.14 -20.14 -13.64
C PRO A 146 -31.28 -20.96 -12.35
N GLU A 147 -32.43 -21.63 -12.22
CA GLU A 147 -32.81 -22.43 -11.06
C GLU A 147 -31.74 -23.49 -10.76
N GLY A 148 -31.02 -23.33 -9.65
CA GLY A 148 -30.05 -24.34 -9.20
C GLY A 148 -28.98 -23.84 -8.26
N PHE A 149 -28.71 -22.53 -8.22
CA PHE A 149 -27.72 -21.96 -7.31
C PHE A 149 -28.41 -21.13 -6.23
N PHE A 150 -28.56 -21.67 -5.01
CA PHE A 150 -29.18 -20.99 -3.86
C PHE A 150 -28.32 -19.78 -3.41
N PRO A 151 -28.69 -18.51 -3.71
CA PRO A 151 -27.86 -17.35 -3.39
C PRO A 151 -28.28 -16.69 -2.06
N SER A 152 -29.37 -17.16 -1.43
CA SER A 152 -30.05 -16.41 -0.35
C SER A 152 -29.28 -16.43 0.97
N GLU A 153 -28.54 -17.48 1.27
CA GLU A 153 -27.66 -17.56 2.45
C GLU A 153 -26.36 -16.76 2.25
N HIS A 154 -25.80 -16.79 1.04
CA HIS A 154 -24.51 -16.14 0.74
C HIS A 154 -24.66 -14.61 0.70
N ILE A 155 -25.70 -14.09 0.05
CA ILE A 155 -26.00 -12.65 0.00
C ILE A 155 -26.40 -12.13 1.38
N ARG A 156 -27.18 -12.89 2.16
CA ARG A 156 -27.57 -12.49 3.52
C ARG A 156 -26.37 -12.39 4.46
N ARG A 157 -25.34 -13.26 4.30
CA ARG A 157 -24.08 -13.14 5.05
C ARG A 157 -23.26 -11.93 4.60
N MET A 158 -23.20 -11.66 3.28
CA MET A 158 -22.50 -10.48 2.75
C MET A 158 -23.10 -9.16 3.24
N VAL A 159 -24.44 -9.06 3.30
CA VAL A 159 -25.13 -7.87 3.82
C VAL A 159 -24.91 -7.70 5.33
N ASN A 160 -24.98 -8.77 6.12
CA ASN A 160 -24.66 -8.70 7.56
C ASN A 160 -23.17 -8.37 7.82
N GLN A 161 -22.29 -8.61 6.86
CA GLN A 161 -20.85 -8.33 6.99
C GLN A 161 -20.51 -6.83 6.94
N CYS A 162 -21.27 -5.99 6.23
CA CYS A 162 -21.04 -4.54 6.26
C CYS A 162 -21.39 -3.94 7.65
N ASN A 163 -22.08 -4.65 8.55
CA ASN A 163 -22.41 -4.17 9.91
C ASN A 163 -21.18 -4.05 10.83
N ASN A 164 -20.06 -4.67 10.47
CA ASN A 164 -18.79 -4.57 11.22
C ASN A 164 -17.87 -3.44 10.70
N HIS A 165 -18.45 -2.31 10.28
CA HIS A 165 -17.71 -1.16 9.72
C HIS A 165 -16.49 -0.74 10.56
N LYS A 166 -16.62 -0.76 11.91
CA LYS A 166 -15.51 -0.42 12.81
C LYS A 166 -14.32 -1.37 12.69
N ARG A 167 -14.54 -2.68 12.50
CA ARG A 167 -13.45 -3.66 12.35
C ARG A 167 -12.74 -3.50 11.01
N ASN A 168 -13.50 -3.24 9.95
CA ASN A 168 -12.93 -3.00 8.61
C ASN A 168 -12.11 -1.70 8.58
N LEU A 169 -12.54 -0.66 9.31
CA LEU A 169 -11.78 0.57 9.47
C LEU A 169 -10.47 0.34 10.24
N ILE A 170 -10.49 -0.49 11.30
CA ILE A 170 -9.28 -0.86 12.05
C ILE A 170 -8.31 -1.63 11.14
N LEU A 171 -8.82 -2.58 10.36
CA LEU A 171 -7.99 -3.35 9.42
C LEU A 171 -7.36 -2.44 8.36
N ALA A 172 -8.15 -1.54 7.75
CA ALA A 172 -7.64 -0.56 6.79
C ALA A 172 -6.54 0.30 7.43
N ARG A 173 -6.77 0.85 8.64
CA ARG A 173 -5.75 1.61 9.37
C ARG A 173 -4.50 0.79 9.66
N ALA A 174 -4.64 -0.48 10.01
CA ALA A 174 -3.51 -1.37 10.29
C ALA A 174 -2.62 -1.57 9.05
N ILE A 175 -3.22 -1.65 7.85
CA ILE A 175 -2.49 -1.78 6.59
C ILE A 175 -1.70 -0.51 6.26
N PHE A 176 -2.22 0.67 6.60
CA PHE A 176 -1.53 1.95 6.40
C PHE A 176 -0.49 2.27 7.48
N LEU A 177 -0.52 1.57 8.62
CA LEU A 177 0.37 1.80 9.76
C LEU A 177 1.87 1.71 9.41
N PRO A 178 2.37 0.68 8.68
CA PRO A 178 3.79 0.65 8.27
C PRO A 178 4.22 1.87 7.45
N LEU A 179 3.37 2.33 6.53
CA LEU A 179 3.66 3.52 5.73
C LEU A 179 3.79 4.77 6.62
N GLN A 180 2.90 4.94 7.59
CA GLN A 180 2.96 6.05 8.55
C GLN A 180 4.22 6.00 9.42
N LEU A 181 4.63 4.81 9.87
CA LEU A 181 5.86 4.64 10.66
C LEU A 181 7.11 5.03 9.86
N ILE A 182 7.22 4.59 8.60
CA ILE A 182 8.34 4.91 7.73
C ILE A 182 8.42 6.42 7.48
N ILE A 183 7.27 7.03 7.14
CA ILE A 183 7.19 8.48 6.93
C ILE A 183 7.60 9.23 8.19
N LEU A 184 7.08 8.85 9.36
CA LEU A 184 7.41 9.48 10.63
C LEU A 184 8.89 9.32 10.99
N GLY A 185 9.48 8.14 10.77
CA GLY A 185 10.91 7.89 10.95
C GLY A 185 11.77 8.81 10.09
N PHE A 186 11.44 8.90 8.79
CA PHE A 186 12.10 9.79 7.85
C PHE A 186 12.02 11.27 8.27
N PHE A 187 10.87 11.73 8.74
CA PHE A 187 10.70 13.09 9.26
C PHE A 187 11.54 13.34 10.52
N SER A 188 11.56 12.38 11.45
CA SER A 188 12.38 12.43 12.66
C SER A 188 13.86 12.56 12.30
N PHE A 189 14.32 11.76 11.34
CA PHE A 189 15.69 11.83 10.83
C PHE A 189 16.02 13.19 10.22
N ILE A 190 15.18 13.69 9.31
CA ILE A 190 15.36 15.02 8.70
C ILE A 190 15.46 16.09 9.77
N ALA A 191 14.55 16.08 10.75
CA ALA A 191 14.55 17.05 11.84
C ALA A 191 15.87 16.98 12.64
N GLY A 192 16.35 15.78 12.98
CA GLY A 192 17.64 15.59 13.66
C GLY A 192 18.83 16.11 12.85
N MET A 193 18.84 15.84 11.55
CA MET A 193 19.90 16.32 10.66
C MET A 193 19.88 17.84 10.49
N VAL A 194 18.69 18.46 10.39
CA VAL A 194 18.58 19.92 10.34
C VAL A 194 19.15 20.52 11.62
N VAL A 195 18.73 20.06 12.80
CA VAL A 195 19.26 20.55 14.09
C VAL A 195 20.77 20.37 14.17
N TYR A 196 21.29 19.22 13.73
CA TYR A 196 22.74 18.98 13.69
C TYR A 196 23.50 19.98 12.79
N VAL A 197 22.99 20.24 11.58
CA VAL A 197 23.63 21.17 10.65
C VAL A 197 23.61 22.60 11.21
N TRP A 198 22.54 23.01 11.90
CA TRP A 198 22.46 24.34 12.51
C TRP A 198 23.49 24.56 13.63
N GLU A 199 23.81 23.52 14.40
CA GLU A 199 24.78 23.62 15.50
C GLU A 199 26.24 23.54 15.04
N TYR A 200 26.54 22.68 14.05
CA TYR A 200 27.93 22.31 13.72
C TYR A 200 28.46 22.87 12.41
N ARG A 201 27.60 23.42 11.55
CA ARG A 201 27.99 23.87 10.22
C ARG A 201 27.80 25.38 10.05
N PRO A 202 28.57 26.03 9.15
CA PRO A 202 28.42 27.46 8.92
C PRO A 202 27.02 27.79 8.40
N ILE A 203 26.50 28.96 8.80
CA ILE A 203 25.12 29.42 8.56
C ILE A 203 24.68 29.24 7.10
N GLY A 204 25.57 29.50 6.12
CA GLY A 204 25.24 29.33 4.70
C GLY A 204 24.87 27.89 4.33
N THR A 205 25.59 26.90 4.87
CA THR A 205 25.28 25.48 4.62
C THR A 205 23.98 25.05 5.32
N ALA A 206 23.66 25.61 6.48
CA ALA A 206 22.41 25.36 7.18
C ALA A 206 21.20 25.87 6.38
N ILE A 207 21.27 27.10 5.85
CA ILE A 207 20.21 27.69 5.02
C ILE A 207 20.01 26.88 3.73
N ALA A 208 21.09 26.47 3.07
CA ALA A 208 20.99 25.65 1.87
C ALA A 208 20.34 24.29 2.17
N CYS A 209 20.73 23.64 3.27
CA CYS A 209 20.20 22.34 3.68
C CYS A 209 18.70 22.40 4.04
N THR A 210 18.26 23.44 4.78
CA THR A 210 16.84 23.61 5.11
C THR A 210 16.01 23.89 3.87
N PHE A 211 16.52 24.70 2.92
CA PHE A 211 15.82 24.96 1.67
C PHE A 211 15.64 23.69 0.84
N VAL A 212 16.70 22.90 0.65
CA VAL A 212 16.63 21.63 -0.08
C VAL A 212 15.67 20.66 0.58
N THR A 213 15.72 20.57 1.91
CA THR A 213 14.81 19.75 2.71
C THR A 213 13.36 20.18 2.53
N PHE A 214 13.09 21.49 2.58
CA PHE A 214 11.75 22.04 2.42
C PHE A 214 11.18 21.77 1.03
N VAL A 215 11.99 21.95 -0.02
CA VAL A 215 11.59 21.65 -1.40
C VAL A 215 11.31 20.16 -1.56
N GLY A 216 12.21 19.30 -1.10
CA GLY A 216 12.01 17.85 -1.16
C GLY A 216 10.75 17.41 -0.43
N LEU A 217 10.49 18.00 0.73
CA LEU A 217 9.32 17.70 1.51
C LEU A 217 8.02 18.18 0.84
N SER A 218 8.05 19.37 0.25
CA SER A 218 6.92 19.91 -0.50
C SER A 218 6.57 19.03 -1.70
N ILE A 219 7.56 18.47 -2.39
CA ILE A 219 7.34 17.53 -3.49
C ILE A 219 6.71 16.23 -2.98
N ILE A 220 7.22 15.66 -1.89
CA ILE A 220 6.64 14.43 -1.30
C ILE A 220 5.20 14.67 -0.86
N ALA A 221 4.93 15.81 -0.21
CA ALA A 221 3.58 16.18 0.20
C ALA A 221 2.65 16.38 -1.01
N ALA A 222 3.11 17.05 -2.07
CA ALA A 222 2.36 17.22 -3.30
C ALA A 222 2.03 15.86 -3.95
N LEU A 223 3.01 14.95 -4.06
CA LEU A 223 2.81 13.61 -4.58
C LEU A 223 1.82 12.79 -3.73
N HIS A 224 1.87 12.92 -2.40
CA HIS A 224 0.95 12.23 -1.51
C HIS A 224 -0.48 12.75 -1.65
N VAL A 225 -0.65 14.07 -1.74
CA VAL A 225 -1.96 14.70 -1.97
C VAL A 225 -2.49 14.36 -3.37
N ASP A 226 -1.63 14.32 -4.38
CA ASP A 226 -2.01 13.90 -5.74
C ASP A 226 -2.47 12.45 -5.77
N PHE A 227 -1.84 11.55 -5.01
CA PHE A 227 -2.30 10.15 -4.91
C PHE A 227 -3.71 10.04 -4.32
N GLU A 228 -3.99 10.79 -3.24
CA GLU A 228 -5.32 10.80 -2.63
C GLU A 228 -6.36 11.45 -3.55
N THR A 229 -6.01 12.56 -4.19
CA THR A 229 -6.93 13.31 -5.05
C THR A 229 -7.17 12.63 -6.40
N MET A 230 -6.14 12.10 -7.06
CA MET A 230 -6.27 11.35 -8.32
C MET A 230 -6.99 10.01 -8.10
N GLY A 231 -6.77 9.34 -6.97
CA GLY A 231 -7.54 8.14 -6.60
C GLY A 231 -9.04 8.41 -6.43
N ALA A 232 -9.40 9.61 -5.96
CA ALA A 232 -10.79 10.07 -5.84
C ALA A 232 -11.36 10.57 -7.18
N LEU A 233 -10.57 11.30 -7.98
CA LEU A 233 -11.00 11.91 -9.26
C LEU A 233 -11.11 10.89 -10.40
N ASN A 234 -10.24 9.88 -10.45
CA ASN A 234 -10.27 8.84 -11.50
C ASN A 234 -11.53 7.95 -11.38
N LYS A 235 -12.25 7.99 -10.24
CA LYS A 235 -13.57 7.36 -10.08
C LYS A 235 -14.75 8.23 -10.51
N MET A 236 -14.55 9.51 -10.80
CA MET A 236 -15.62 10.40 -11.28
C MET A 236 -15.68 10.53 -12.81
N SER A 237 -14.67 10.04 -13.53
CA SER A 237 -14.59 10.10 -15.00
C SER A 237 -15.02 8.78 -15.66
N PHE A 238 -16.21 8.27 -15.34
CA PHE A 238 -16.89 7.29 -16.20
C PHE A 238 -18.01 7.99 -16.96
N GLN A 239 -17.65 8.77 -17.99
CA GLN A 239 -18.59 9.03 -19.08
C GLN A 239 -18.68 7.75 -19.92
N ARG A 240 -19.75 6.98 -19.69
CA ARG A 240 -20.16 5.87 -20.55
C ARG A 240 -20.45 6.45 -21.95
N PRO A 241 -19.78 5.99 -23.03
CA PRO A 241 -20.27 6.28 -24.37
C PRO A 241 -21.64 5.61 -24.52
N ARG A 242 -22.67 6.40 -24.84
CA ARG A 242 -23.93 5.87 -25.33
C ARG A 242 -23.66 5.34 -26.73
N ILE A 243 -23.68 4.02 -26.88
CA ILE A 243 -23.91 3.34 -28.17
C ILE A 243 -25.32 2.79 -28.11
#